data_AF-A0A7V7DFM9-F1
#
_entry.id   AF-A0A7V7DFM9-F1
#
_cell.length_a   1.000
_cell.length_b   1.000
_cell.length_c   1.000
_cell.angle_alpha   90.00
_cell.angle_beta   90.00
_cell.angle_gamma   90.00
#
_symmetry.space_group_name_H-M   'P 1'
#
loop_
_entity.id
_entity.type
_entity.pdbx_description
1 polymer ?
#
loop_
_entity_poly.entity_id
_entity_poly.type
_entity_poly.pdbx_seq_one_letter_code
_entity_poly.pdbx_strand_id
1 'polypeptide(L)' 'MSIIPEGEELRKAVTWISEERQTDPEAKLSKLIESACMKFDLSPKDADFLARFYKETL' A
#
# COMPACT_ATOMS: atom_id res chain seq x y z
N MET A 1 12.02 15.47 17.87
CA MET A 1 11.48 15.75 16.52
C MET A 1 11.67 14.47 15.73
N SER A 2 10.68 13.57 15.76
CA SER A 2 10.84 12.25 15.14
C SER A 2 10.86 12.43 13.64
N ILE A 3 12.07 12.33 13.11
CA ILE A 3 12.37 11.99 11.73
C ILE A 3 11.72 10.64 11.41
N ILE A 4 10.41 10.62 11.19
CA ILE A 4 9.77 9.46 10.57
C ILE A 4 10.45 9.37 9.19
N PRO A 5 11.19 8.30 8.87
CA PRO A 5 11.82 8.20 7.56
C PRO A 5 10.68 8.17 6.55
N GLU A 6 10.59 9.24 5.75
CA GLU A 6 9.58 9.44 4.71
C GLU A 6 9.46 8.15 3.87
N GLY A 7 8.43 7.34 4.16
CA GLY A 7 8.14 6.10 3.42
C GLY A 7 8.31 4.76 4.16
N GLU A 8 8.56 4.70 5.47
CA GLU A 8 8.52 3.39 6.17
C GLU A 8 7.11 2.77 6.15
N GLU A 9 6.09 3.59 6.37
CA GLU A 9 4.68 3.18 6.32
C GLU A 9 4.28 2.73 4.91
N LEU A 10 4.73 3.48 3.90
CA LEU A 10 4.54 3.12 2.50
C LEU A 10 5.18 1.77 2.16
N ARG A 11 6.41 1.51 2.61
CA ARG A 11 7.08 0.21 2.40
C ARG A 11 6.32 -0.92 3.08
N LYS A 12 5.89 -0.73 4.33
CA LYS A 12 5.09 -1.73 5.06
C LYS A 12 3.78 -2.02 4.35
N ALA A 13 3.12 -0.99 3.80
CA ALA A 13 1.92 -1.14 2.99
C ALA A 13 2.16 -1.94 1.72
N VAL A 14 3.24 -1.67 0.97
CA VAL A 14 3.61 -2.45 -0.22
C VAL A 14 3.85 -3.92 0.12
N THR A 15 4.60 -4.20 1.19
CA THR A 15 4.84 -5.57 1.63
C THR A 15 3.52 -6.26 1.98
N TRP A 16 2.68 -5.61 2.78
CA TRP A 16 1.40 -6.17 3.20
C TRP A 16 0.45 -6.43 2.02
N ILE A 17 0.32 -5.50 1.08
CA ILE A 17 -0.49 -5.70 -0.14
C ILE A 17 0.01 -6.90 -0.95
N SER A 18 1.34 -7.08 -1.03
CA SER A 18 1.95 -8.19 -1.77
C SER A 18 1.73 -9.54 -1.07
N GLU A 19 1.71 -9.56 0.27
CA GLU A 19 1.33 -10.75 1.04
C GLU A 19 -0.15 -11.07 0.87
N GLU A 20 -1.04 -10.09 1.03
CA GLU A 20 -2.48 -10.29 0.85
C GLU A 20 -2.82 -10.78 -0.56
N ARG A 21 -2.12 -10.28 -1.58
CA ARG A 21 -2.30 -10.76 -2.97
C ARG A 21 -1.81 -12.18 -3.18
N GLN A 22 -0.83 -12.64 -2.40
CA GLN A 22 -0.39 -14.04 -2.43
C GLN A 22 -1.38 -14.96 -1.69
N THR A 23 -1.97 -14.48 -0.61
CA THR A 23 -3.01 -15.20 0.14
C THR A 23 -4.35 -15.22 -0.59
N ASP A 24 -4.72 -14.12 -1.22
CA ASP A 24 -5.99 -13.92 -1.92
C ASP A 24 -5.73 -13.29 -3.31
N PRO A 25 -5.43 -14.12 -4.32
CA PRO A 25 -5.14 -13.63 -5.67
C PRO A 25 -6.37 -13.03 -6.38
N GLU A 26 -7.58 -13.27 -5.87
CA GLU A 26 -8.82 -12.68 -6.37
C GLU A 26 -9.11 -11.30 -5.75
N ALA A 27 -8.40 -10.94 -4.67
CA ALA A 27 -8.56 -9.65 -4.01
C ALA A 27 -8.25 -8.49 -4.98
N LYS A 28 -9.21 -7.58 -5.09
CA LYS A 28 -9.01 -6.36 -5.87
C LYS A 28 -7.94 -5.50 -5.21
N LEU A 29 -6.95 -5.14 -6.01
CA LEU A 29 -5.85 -4.25 -5.61
C LEU A 29 -6.35 -2.94 -4.97
N SER A 30 -7.41 -2.33 -5.50
CA SER A 30 -8.03 -1.13 -4.91
C SER A 30 -8.45 -1.33 -3.46
N LYS A 31 -9.01 -2.51 -3.14
CA LYS A 31 -9.43 -2.87 -1.77
C LYS A 31 -8.22 -3.04 -0.85
N LEU A 32 -7.14 -3.65 -1.36
CA LEU A 32 -5.89 -3.83 -0.62
C LEU A 32 -5.24 -2.48 -0.34
N ILE A 33 -5.22 -1.57 -1.31
CA ILE A 33 -4.68 -0.21 -1.15
C ILE A 33 -5.49 0.58 -0.13
N GLU A 34 -6.83 0.54 -0.19
CA GLU A 34 -7.68 1.19 0.81
C GLU A 34 -7.43 0.63 2.22
N SER A 35 -7.33 -0.69 2.34
CA SER A 35 -7.06 -1.35 3.62
C SER A 35 -5.67 -0.98 4.16
N ALA A 36 -4.67 -0.94 3.29
CA ALA A 36 -3.31 -0.52 3.65
C ALA A 36 -3.27 0.96 4.05
N CYS A 37 -4.01 1.82 3.35
CA CYS A 37 -4.12 3.24 3.68
C CYS A 37 -4.68 3.45 5.08
N MET A 38 -5.71 2.69 5.45
CA MET A 38 -6.31 2.75 6.78
C MET A 38 -5.45 2.10 7.86
N LYS A 39 -4.67 1.07 7.51
CA LYS A 39 -3.84 0.28 8.44
C LYS A 39 -2.51 0.95 8.77
N PHE A 40 -1.94 1.67 7.82
CA PHE A 40 -0.62 2.30 7.92
C PHE A 40 -0.71 3.84 7.91
N ASP A 41 -1.89 4.41 8.19
CA ASP A 41 -2.15 5.86 8.19
C ASP A 41 -1.55 6.59 6.98
N LEU A 42 -1.68 5.97 5.80
CA LEU A 42 -1.07 6.50 4.59
C LEU A 42 -1.78 7.78 4.17
N SER A 43 -0.99 8.75 3.67
CA SER A 43 -1.56 9.94 3.09
C SER A 43 -2.19 9.65 1.72
N PRO A 44 -3.14 10.49 1.25
CA PRO A 44 -3.71 10.35 -0.08
C PRO A 44 -2.67 10.34 -1.21
N LYS A 45 -1.50 10.98 -0.99
CA LYS A 45 -0.35 10.89 -1.90
C LYS A 45 0.25 9.49 -1.98
N ASP A 46 0.42 8.82 -0.85
CA ASP A 46 0.93 7.46 -0.76
C ASP A 46 -0.05 6.46 -1.37
N ALA A 47 -1.35 6.64 -1.13
CA ALA A 47 -2.40 5.83 -1.75
C ALA A 47 -2.40 5.95 -3.29
N ASP A 48 -2.23 7.17 -3.82
CA ASP A 48 -2.06 7.40 -5.28
C ASP A 48 -0.80 6.70 -5.81
N PHE A 49 0.32 6.81 -5.08
CA PHE A 49 1.56 6.13 -5.44
C PHE A 49 1.36 4.61 -5.51
N LEU A 50 0.75 3.99 -4.49
CA LEU A 50 0.45 2.56 -4.48
C LEU A 50 -0.44 2.16 -5.65
N ALA A 51 -1.53 2.91 -5.88
CA ALA A 51 -2.45 2.64 -6.98
C ALA A 51 -1.75 2.69 -8.34
N ARG A 52 -0.86 3.65 -8.55
CA ARG A 52 -0.10 3.79 -9.80
C ARG A 52 0.98 2.73 -9.96
N PHE A 53 1.75 2.48 -8.90
CA PHE A 53 2.82 1.48 -8.86
C PHE A 53 2.32 0.09 -9.26
N TYR A 54 1.22 -0.34 -8.64
CA TYR A 54 0.64 -1.66 -8.92
C TYR A 54 -0.20 -1.71 -10.20
N LYS A 55 -0.74 -0.58 -10.68
CA LYS A 55 -1.43 -0.51 -11.97
C LYS A 55 -0.46 -0.58 -13.16
N GLU A 56 0.77 -0.10 -13.00
CA GLU A 56 1.81 -0.17 -14.03
C GLU A 56 2.53 -1.53 -14.08
N THR A 57 2.54 -2.26 -12.95
CA THR A 57 3.16 -3.59 -12.84
C THR A 57 2.26 -4.73 -13.36
N LEU A 58 0.99 -4.44 -13.70
CA LEU A 58 -0.03 -5.38 -14.20
C LEU A 58 -0.22 -5.23 -15.71
#